data_AF-A0A0G1PFG6-F1
#
_entry.id   AF-A0A0G1PFG6-F1
#
_cell.length_a   1.000
_cell.length_b   1.000
_cell.length_c   1.000
_cell.angle_alpha   90.00
_cell.angle_beta   90.00
_cell.angle_gamma   90.00
#
_symmetry.space_group_name_H-M   'P 1'
#
loop_
_entity.id
_entity.type
_entity.pdbx_description
1 polymer ?
#
loop_
_entity_poly.entity_id
_entity_poly.type
_entity_poly.pdbx_seq_one_letter_code
_entity_poly.pdbx_strand_id
1 'polypeptide(L)'
;MKQHERSQYTVLIDSRQRVNKIVQLRLDGNVVDKLSGDIDIVVSLKFLLDKNGLTVSDISQFSAVSGEGSFTGIRVGHTIASVLNWVNGADPYNINPLKYFREPNIQIS
;
A
#
# COMPACT_ATOMS: atom_id res chain seq x y z
N MET A 1 -27.58 4.93 -9.13
CA MET A 1 -26.16 4.57 -9.39
C MET A 1 -26.00 3.10 -9.00
N LYS A 2 -25.61 2.23 -9.94
CA LYS A 2 -25.46 0.80 -9.66
C LYS A 2 -24.22 0.59 -8.78
N GLN A 3 -24.42 0.04 -7.59
CA GLN A 3 -23.34 -0.48 -6.76
C GLN A 3 -22.59 -1.51 -7.62
N HIS A 4 -21.42 -1.14 -8.13
CA HIS A 4 -20.47 -2.13 -8.61
C HIS A 4 -20.04 -2.89 -7.35
N GLU A 5 -20.25 -4.21 -7.31
CA GLU A 5 -19.54 -5.06 -6.35
C GLU A 5 -18.07 -4.67 -6.46
N ARG A 6 -17.52 -4.06 -5.40
CA ARG A 6 -16.11 -3.70 -5.41
C ARG A 6 -15.34 -5.00 -5.57
N SER A 7 -14.53 -5.05 -6.62
CA SER A 7 -13.61 -6.13 -6.91
C SER A 7 -12.92 -6.64 -5.63
N GLN A 8 -12.87 -7.96 -5.46
CA GLN A 8 -12.28 -8.61 -4.29
C GLN A 8 -10.74 -8.47 -4.21
N TYR A 9 -10.12 -7.80 -5.18
CA TYR A 9 -8.68 -7.54 -5.18
C TYR A 9 -8.30 -6.45 -4.18
N THR A 10 -7.26 -6.72 -3.40
CA THR A 10 -6.63 -5.78 -2.47
C THR A 10 -5.13 -5.75 -2.67
N VAL A 11 -4.50 -4.66 -2.25
CA VAL A 11 -3.04 -4.50 -2.30
C VAL A 11 -2.49 -4.25 -0.89
N LEU A 12 -1.39 -4.92 -0.55
CA LEU A 12 -0.61 -4.66 0.66
C LEU A 12 0.80 -4.20 0.30
N ILE A 13 1.23 -3.10 0.92
CA ILE A 13 2.57 -2.53 0.81
C ILE A 13 3.30 -2.72 2.16
N ASP A 14 4.43 -3.41 2.16
CA ASP A 14 5.35 -3.41 3.29
C ASP A 14 6.63 -2.65 2.90
N SER A 15 6.82 -1.49 3.50
CA SER A 15 7.97 -0.60 3.25
C SER A 15 8.76 -0.32 4.52
N ARG A 16 8.58 -1.13 5.56
CA ARG A 16 9.23 -0.93 6.86
C ARG A 16 10.75 -1.08 6.79
N GLN A 17 11.25 -1.93 5.90
CA GLN A 17 12.68 -2.14 5.66
C GLN A 17 13.12 -1.41 4.38
N ARG A 18 14.25 -0.68 4.45
CA ARG A 18 14.73 0.14 3.32
C ARG A 18 15.05 -0.70 2.07
N VAL A 19 15.72 -1.84 2.26
CA VAL A 19 16.23 -2.70 1.18
C VAL A 19 15.34 -3.91 0.88
N ASN A 20 14.30 -4.14 1.69
CA ASN A 20 13.40 -5.27 1.53
C ASN A 20 11.95 -4.78 1.64
N LYS A 21 11.52 -4.13 0.57
CA LYS A 21 10.14 -3.70 0.38
C LYS A 21 9.34 -4.84 -0.24
N ILE A 22 8.04 -4.90 0.04
CA ILE A 22 7.14 -5.91 -0.49
C ILE A 22 5.89 -5.22 -1.03
N VAL A 23 5.45 -5.63 -2.21
CA VAL A 23 4.13 -5.29 -2.76
C VAL A 23 3.40 -6.60 -3.05
N GLN A 24 2.20 -6.76 -2.50
CA GLN A 24 1.39 -7.96 -2.68
C GLN A 24 0.05 -7.59 -3.31
N LEU A 25 -0.31 -8.31 -4.38
CA LEU A 25 -1.67 -8.36 -4.88
C LEU A 25 -2.37 -9.54 -4.21
N ARG A 26 -3.58 -9.30 -3.70
CA ARG A 26 -4.38 -10.30 -3.00
C ARG A 26 -5.77 -10.39 -3.59
N LEU A 27 -6.33 -11.58 -3.63
CA LEU A 27 -7.71 -11.88 -3.97
C LEU A 27 -8.32 -12.66 -2.82
N ASP A 28 -9.45 -12.20 -2.28
CA ASP A 28 -10.13 -12.86 -1.15
C ASP A 28 -9.19 -13.09 0.06
N GLY A 29 -8.28 -12.13 0.30
CA GLY A 29 -7.26 -12.20 1.35
C GLY A 29 -6.04 -13.10 1.04
N ASN A 30 -6.09 -13.91 -0.01
CA ASN A 30 -4.99 -14.77 -0.43
C ASN A 30 -4.01 -14.03 -1.34
N VAL A 31 -2.71 -14.24 -1.16
CA VAL A 31 -1.68 -13.64 -2.03
C VAL A 31 -1.70 -14.35 -3.38
N VAL A 32 -2.01 -13.59 -4.45
CA VAL A 32 -2.03 -14.12 -5.83
C VAL A 32 -0.77 -13.74 -6.60
N ASP A 33 -0.15 -12.60 -6.26
CA ASP A 33 1.12 -12.19 -6.85
C ASP A 33 1.89 -11.29 -5.88
N LYS A 34 3.22 -11.27 -5.99
CA LYS A 34 4.07 -10.44 -5.13
C LYS A 34 5.39 -10.09 -5.77
N LEU A 35 5.92 -8.94 -5.38
CA LEU A 35 7.32 -8.56 -5.56
C LEU A 35 7.93 -8.21 -4.22
N SER A 36 9.20 -8.58 -4.03
CA SER A 36 9.97 -8.27 -2.82
C SER A 36 11.44 -8.00 -3.13
N GLY A 37 12.08 -7.15 -2.34
CA GLY A 37 13.50 -6.84 -2.43
C GLY A 37 13.76 -5.33 -2.39
N ASP A 38 14.87 -4.88 -2.96
CA ASP A 38 15.14 -3.45 -3.08
C ASP A 38 14.43 -2.88 -4.31
N ILE A 39 13.11 -2.74 -4.18
CA ILE A 39 12.21 -2.39 -5.28
C ILE A 39 11.65 -0.97 -5.13
N ASP A 40 11.31 -0.34 -6.23
CA ASP A 40 10.41 0.82 -6.21
C ASP A 40 8.95 0.33 -6.09
N ILE A 41 8.23 0.85 -5.08
CA ILE A 41 6.88 0.38 -4.75
C ILE A 41 5.88 0.69 -5.86
N VAL A 42 5.97 1.86 -6.48
CA VAL A 42 5.01 2.31 -7.50
C VAL A 42 5.25 1.57 -8.80
N VAL A 43 6.50 1.41 -9.21
CA VAL A 43 6.87 0.62 -10.39
C VAL A 43 6.45 -0.84 -10.21
N SER A 44 6.72 -1.41 -9.04
CA SER A 44 6.34 -2.81 -8.73
C SER A 44 4.84 -3.01 -8.70
N LEU A 45 4.09 -2.05 -8.14
CA LEU A 45 2.63 -2.09 -8.16
C LEU A 45 2.10 -2.04 -9.60
N LYS A 46 2.59 -1.10 -10.43
CA LYS A 46 2.20 -1.03 -11.83
C LYS A 46 2.47 -2.35 -12.55
N PHE A 47 3.67 -2.91 -12.38
CA PHE A 47 4.02 -4.19 -12.98
C PHE A 47 3.06 -5.32 -12.55
N LEU A 48 2.75 -5.43 -11.25
CA LEU A 48 1.82 -6.43 -10.76
C LEU A 48 0.41 -6.25 -11.34
N LEU A 49 -0.09 -5.02 -11.43
CA LEU A 49 -1.40 -4.76 -12.01
C LEU A 49 -1.43 -5.09 -13.51
N ASP A 50 -0.46 -4.59 -14.28
CA ASP A 50 -0.38 -4.83 -15.73
C ASP A 50 -0.26 -6.34 -16.04
N LYS A 51 0.59 -7.07 -15.29
CA LYS A 51 0.78 -8.52 -15.44
C LYS A 51 -0.51 -9.31 -15.20
N ASN A 52 -1.38 -8.82 -14.32
CA ASN A 52 -2.64 -9.47 -13.98
C ASN A 52 -3.83 -8.89 -14.76
N GLY A 53 -3.60 -8.00 -15.73
CA GLY A 53 -4.66 -7.36 -16.51
C GLY A 53 -5.58 -6.44 -15.70
N LEU A 54 -5.07 -5.92 -14.58
CA LEU A 54 -5.81 -5.08 -13.64
C LEU A 54 -5.42 -3.61 -13.78
N THR A 55 -6.31 -2.75 -13.34
CA THR A 55 -6.10 -1.31 -13.18
C THR A 55 -6.25 -0.90 -11.71
N VAL A 56 -5.89 0.34 -11.39
CA VAL A 56 -6.09 0.88 -10.02
C VAL A 56 -7.56 0.83 -9.60
N SER A 57 -8.49 1.06 -10.54
CA SER A 57 -9.94 1.00 -10.28
C SER A 57 -10.44 -0.39 -9.92
N ASP A 58 -9.72 -1.44 -10.29
CA ASP A 58 -10.06 -2.82 -9.95
C ASP A 58 -9.63 -3.21 -8.53
N ILE A 59 -8.96 -2.33 -7.78
CA ILE A 59 -8.48 -2.64 -6.43
C ILE A 59 -9.40 -2.01 -5.39
N SER A 60 -10.10 -2.83 -4.61
CA SER A 60 -11.03 -2.33 -3.59
C SER A 60 -10.35 -1.57 -2.46
N GLN A 61 -9.12 -1.94 -2.13
CA GLN A 61 -8.36 -1.32 -1.04
C GLN A 61 -6.85 -1.45 -1.22
N PHE A 62 -6.15 -0.34 -0.99
CA PHE A 62 -4.71 -0.30 -0.80
C PHE A 62 -4.40 -0.16 0.69
N SER A 63 -3.50 -0.99 1.20
CA SER A 63 -3.10 -0.97 2.62
C SER A 63 -1.58 -0.97 2.73
N ALA A 64 -1.08 -0.42 3.84
CA ALA A 64 0.35 -0.41 4.15
C ALA A 64 0.58 -0.95 5.56
N VAL A 65 1.67 -1.68 5.73
CA VAL A 65 2.03 -2.25 7.05
C VAL A 65 2.54 -1.12 7.95
N SER A 66 1.81 -0.88 9.05
CA SER A 66 2.27 -0.08 10.19
C SER A 66 3.11 -0.95 11.13
N GLY A 67 4.01 -0.36 11.94
CA GLY A 67 4.89 -1.19 12.77
C GLY A 67 6.19 -0.54 13.19
N GLU A 68 7.01 -1.34 13.88
CA GLU A 68 8.44 -1.10 13.98
C GLU A 68 9.09 -1.14 12.58
N GLY A 69 9.97 -0.19 12.30
CA GLY A 69 10.64 -0.07 11.01
C GLY A 69 11.18 1.33 10.75
N SER A 70 11.65 1.56 9.53
CA SER A 70 12.11 2.86 9.05
C SER A 70 10.95 3.85 9.03
N PHE A 71 11.07 4.96 9.78
CA PHE A 71 10.08 6.04 9.81
C PHE A 71 9.75 6.54 8.39
N THR A 72 10.78 6.79 7.58
CA THR A 72 10.62 7.20 6.18
C THR A 72 9.92 6.12 5.37
N GLY A 73 10.30 4.86 5.55
CA GLY A 73 9.71 3.73 4.82
C GLY A 73 8.22 3.60 5.10
N ILE A 74 7.83 3.66 6.37
CA ILE A 74 6.44 3.61 6.83
C ILE A 74 5.61 4.75 6.23
N ARG A 75 6.15 5.99 6.22
CA ARG A 75 5.49 7.15 5.59
C ARG A 75 5.27 6.95 4.10
N VAL A 76 6.28 6.45 3.37
CA VAL A 76 6.17 6.21 1.93
C VAL A 76 5.02 5.24 1.63
N GLY A 77 5.00 4.08 2.29
CA GLY A 77 3.96 3.06 2.05
C GLY A 77 2.55 3.58 2.32
N HIS A 78 2.34 4.27 3.44
CA HIS A 78 1.02 4.82 3.78
C HIS A 78 0.61 5.99 2.91
N THR A 79 1.56 6.83 2.47
CA THR A 79 1.25 7.92 1.53
C THR A 79 0.76 7.34 0.21
N ILE A 80 1.47 6.35 -0.35
CA ILE A 80 1.08 5.69 -1.59
C ILE A 80 -0.31 5.04 -1.44
N ALA A 81 -0.52 4.22 -0.40
CA ALA A 81 -1.81 3.58 -0.16
C ALA A 81 -2.95 4.61 0.00
N SER A 82 -2.69 5.72 0.68
CA SER A 82 -3.71 6.75 0.92
C SER A 82 -4.10 7.49 -0.34
N VAL A 83 -3.11 7.91 -1.13
CA VAL A 83 -3.36 8.59 -2.41
C VAL A 83 -4.14 7.68 -3.36
N LEU A 84 -3.77 6.39 -3.45
CA LEU A 84 -4.45 5.45 -4.34
C LEU A 84 -5.89 5.17 -3.88
N ASN A 85 -6.13 5.01 -2.58
CA ASN A 85 -7.50 4.89 -2.06
C ASN A 85 -8.32 6.14 -2.33
N TRP A 86 -7.74 7.34 -2.16
CA TRP A 86 -8.42 8.61 -2.45
C TRP A 86 -8.77 8.74 -3.94
N VAL A 87 -7.82 8.42 -4.83
CA VAL A 87 -8.07 8.37 -6.28
C VAL A 87 -9.17 7.36 -6.61
N ASN A 88 -9.28 6.27 -5.85
CA ASN A 88 -10.33 5.26 -6.02
C ASN A 88 -11.66 5.59 -5.30
N GLY A 89 -11.84 6.84 -4.87
CA GLY A 89 -13.09 7.34 -4.30
C GLY A 89 -13.31 7.03 -2.81
N ALA A 90 -12.27 6.60 -2.09
CA ALA A 90 -12.34 6.52 -0.64
C ALA A 90 -12.32 7.92 0.00
N ASP A 91 -13.09 8.08 1.07
CA ASP A 91 -13.11 9.30 1.87
C ASP A 91 -11.74 9.50 2.56
N PRO A 92 -11.02 10.60 2.29
CA PRO A 92 -9.70 10.89 2.84
C PRO A 92 -9.65 10.88 4.38
N TYR A 93 -10.75 11.19 5.06
CA TYR A 93 -10.82 11.20 6.52
C TYR A 93 -10.92 9.80 7.13
N ASN A 94 -11.27 8.79 6.33
CA ASN A 94 -11.44 7.40 6.75
C ASN A 94 -10.30 6.48 6.23
N ILE A 95 -9.21 7.05 5.74
CA ILE A 95 -8.08 6.28 5.19
C ILE A 95 -7.13 5.87 6.31
N ASN A 96 -6.84 4.56 6.37
CA ASN A 96 -5.87 3.87 7.23
C ASN A 96 -4.97 4.79 8.09
N PRO A 97 -5.34 5.07 9.35
CA PRO A 97 -4.58 5.96 10.20
C PRO A 97 -3.19 5.38 10.46
N LEU A 98 -2.17 6.19 10.17
CA LEU A 98 -0.78 5.85 10.34
C LEU A 98 -0.45 5.63 11.82
N LYS A 99 0.03 4.45 12.19
CA LYS A 99 0.48 4.16 13.56
C LYS A 99 1.99 3.98 13.59
N TYR A 100 2.65 4.84 14.37
CA TYR A 100 4.08 4.76 14.65
C TYR A 100 4.33 4.07 16.00
N PHE A 101 5.39 3.27 16.08
CA PHE A 101 5.82 2.64 17.35
C PHE A 101 6.91 3.42 18.08
N ARG A 102 7.54 4.41 17.43
CA ARG A 102 8.52 5.30 18.06
C ARG A 102 8.33 6.71 17.54
N GLU A 103 8.50 7.70 18.43
CA GLU A 103 8.57 9.09 18.03
C GLU A 103 9.78 9.32 17.11
N PRO A 104 9.71 10.28 16.16
CA PRO A 104 10.86 10.62 15.34
C PRO A 104 12.06 10.97 16.23
N ASN A 105 13.25 10.45 15.90
CA ASN A 105 14.51 10.83 16.53
C ASN A 105 14.85 12.29 16.18
N ILE A 106 14.16 13.25 16.79
CA ILE A 106 14.50 14.66 16.71
C ILE A 106 15.62 14.88 17.73
N GLN A 107 16.87 14.91 17.25
CA GLN A 107 17.96 15.46 18.04
C GLN A 107 17.90 16.98 17.92
N ILE A 108 17.41 17.65 18.97
CA ILE A 108 17.59 19.09 19.11
C ILE A 108 19.04 19.26 19.57
N SER A 109 19.91 19.70 18.67
CA SER A 109 21.28 20.14 18.98
C SER A 109 21.26 21.53 19.59
#